data_AF-A0A2D9CHQ5-F1
#
_entry.id   AF-A0A2D9CHQ5-F1
#
_cell.length_a   1.000
_cell.length_b   1.000
_cell.length_c   1.000
_cell.angle_alpha   90.00
_cell.angle_beta   90.00
_cell.angle_gamma   90.00
#
_symmetry.space_group_name_H-M   'P 1'
#
loop_
_entity.id
_entity.type
_entity.pdbx_description
1 polymer ?
#
loop_
_entity_poly.entity_id
_entity_poly.type
_entity_poly.pdbx_seq_one_letter_code
_entity_poly.pdbx_strand_id
1 'polypeptide(L)'
;MSIDVWLGEWQDNITYNLSPMMSEVFVIPLRDMAGMTGSQISHCLKVSIQSMVFKHEKLEKLNPSNGWGSYDVLFNFILDLKRACDKYPEERLMVH
;
A
#
# COMPACT_ATOMS: atom_id res chain seq x y z
N MET A 1 0.75 -10.17 12.49
CA MET A 1 1.53 -8.92 12.62
C MET A 1 1.01 -7.96 11.56
N SER A 2 0.92 -6.66 11.88
CA SER A 2 0.55 -5.58 10.94
C SER A 2 1.72 -4.60 10.80
N ILE A 3 1.69 -3.83 9.72
CA ILE A 3 2.54 -2.67 9.47
C ILE A 3 1.63 -1.46 9.67
N ASP A 4 2.01 -0.56 10.56
CA ASP A 4 1.27 0.67 10.80
C ASP A 4 1.92 1.81 10.03
N VAL A 5 1.11 2.68 9.41
CA VAL A 5 1.57 3.78 8.57
C VAL A 5 0.92 5.10 8.95
N TRP A 6 1.69 6.18 8.84
CA TRP A 6 1.22 7.55 9.06
C TRP A 6 1.74 8.48 7.99
N LEU A 7 0.89 9.39 7.53
CA LEU A 7 1.26 10.48 6.62
C LEU A 7 0.42 11.72 6.94
N GLY A 8 1.06 12.73 7.52
CA GLY A 8 0.34 13.85 8.12
C GLY A 8 -0.59 13.35 9.24
N GLU A 9 -1.88 13.67 9.14
CA GLU A 9 -2.90 13.20 10.10
C GLU A 9 -3.57 11.89 9.67
N TRP A 10 -3.29 11.39 8.47
CA TRP A 10 -3.83 10.11 8.03
C TRP A 10 -3.00 8.97 8.64
N GLN A 11 -3.70 7.94 9.11
CA GLN A 11 -3.10 6.71 9.64
C GLN A 11 -3.90 5.49 9.20
N ASP A 12 -3.22 4.39 8.96
CA ASP A 12 -3.83 3.11 8.66
C ASP A 12 -2.86 1.95 8.95
N ASN A 13 -3.30 0.71 8.79
CA ASN A 13 -2.44 -0.46 8.91
C ASN A 13 -2.73 -1.51 7.84
N ILE A 14 -1.73 -2.35 7.57
CA ILE A 14 -1.86 -3.47 6.64
C ILE A 14 -1.20 -4.73 7.21
N THR A 15 -1.84 -5.89 7.03
CA THR A 15 -1.31 -7.15 7.55
C THR A 15 -0.12 -7.67 6.74
N TYR A 16 0.88 -8.24 7.43
CA TYR A 16 2.01 -8.92 6.77
C TYR A 16 1.61 -10.11 5.94
N ASN A 17 0.42 -10.69 6.16
CA ASN A 17 -0.08 -11.80 5.34
C ASN A 17 -0.22 -11.40 3.87
N LEU A 18 -0.34 -10.10 3.58
CA LEU A 18 -0.40 -9.58 2.22
C LEU A 18 0.98 -9.36 1.59
N SER A 19 2.08 -9.69 2.26
CA SER A 19 3.45 -9.49 1.73
C SER A 19 3.67 -10.12 0.35
N PRO A 20 3.19 -11.35 0.04
CA PRO A 20 3.32 -11.90 -1.31
C PRO A 20 2.61 -11.04 -2.37
N MET A 21 1.43 -10.53 -2.06
CA MET A 21 0.67 -9.66 -2.95
C MET A 21 1.33 -8.28 -3.09
N MET A 22 1.79 -7.68 -1.99
CA MET A 22 2.52 -6.42 -1.97
C MET A 22 3.79 -6.49 -2.85
N SER A 23 4.52 -7.61 -2.82
CA SER A 23 5.74 -7.80 -3.64
C SER A 23 5.49 -7.85 -5.15
N GLU A 24 4.26 -8.16 -5.57
CA GLU A 24 3.86 -8.19 -6.99
C GLU A 24 3.41 -6.83 -7.52
N VAL A 25 3.12 -5.90 -6.63
CA VAL A 25 2.36 -4.68 -6.92
C VAL A 25 3.19 -3.43 -6.68
N PHE A 26 3.92 -3.38 -5.56
CA PHE A 26 4.72 -2.22 -5.23
C PHE A 26 6.02 -2.19 -6.02
N VAL A 27 6.29 -1.03 -6.64
CA VAL A 27 7.56 -0.76 -7.31
C VAL A 27 8.70 -0.62 -6.30
N ILE A 28 8.39 -0.03 -5.14
CA ILE A 28 9.30 0.14 -4.00
C ILE A 28 8.60 -0.49 -2.80
N PRO A 29 9.24 -1.38 -2.03
CA PRO A 29 8.62 -1.96 -0.84
C PRO A 29 8.07 -0.87 0.12
N LEU A 30 6.92 -1.12 0.74
CA LEU A 30 6.26 -0.12 1.61
C LEU A 30 7.19 0.42 2.71
N ARG A 31 8.03 -0.45 3.29
CA ARG A 31 9.01 -0.05 4.31
C ARG A 31 10.11 0.88 3.76
N ASP A 32 10.47 0.71 2.50
CA ASP A 32 11.49 1.53 1.83
C ASP A 32 10.93 2.89 1.38
N MET A 33 9.60 3.05 1.40
CA MET A 33 8.95 4.35 1.21
C MET A 33 9.02 5.24 2.47
N ALA A 34 9.44 4.70 3.61
CA ALA A 34 9.55 5.48 4.85
C ALA A 34 10.51 6.67 4.66
N GLY A 35 10.07 7.84 5.10
CA GLY A 35 10.81 9.10 4.94
C GLY A 35 10.64 9.78 3.57
N MET A 36 10.04 9.12 2.57
CA MET A 36 9.65 9.79 1.32
C MET A 36 8.45 10.72 1.55
N THR A 37 8.36 11.79 0.77
CA THR A 37 7.22 12.71 0.83
C THR A 37 5.98 12.11 0.14
N GLY A 38 4.78 12.56 0.52
CA GLY A 38 3.55 12.19 -0.16
C GLY A 38 3.61 12.39 -1.69
N SER A 39 4.20 13.50 -2.15
CA SER A 39 4.39 13.79 -3.57
C SER A 39 5.27 12.77 -4.30
N GLN A 40 6.35 12.31 -3.66
CA GLN A 40 7.23 11.26 -4.20
C GLN A 40 6.49 9.91 -4.27
N ILE A 41 5.76 9.56 -3.21
CA ILE A 41 5.05 8.27 -3.09
C ILE A 41 3.85 8.20 -4.06
N SER A 42 3.11 9.30 -4.24
CA SER A 42 1.91 9.35 -5.09
C SER A 42 2.19 8.86 -6.52
N HIS A 43 3.39 9.12 -7.05
CA HIS A 43 3.79 8.62 -8.37
C HIS A 43 3.93 7.08 -8.39
N CYS A 44 4.60 6.49 -7.39
CA CYS A 44 4.77 5.04 -7.27
C CYS A 44 3.42 4.31 -7.07
N LEU A 45 2.50 4.91 -6.33
CA LEU A 45 1.18 4.32 -6.07
C LEU A 45 0.29 4.28 -7.31
N LYS A 46 0.44 5.20 -8.27
CA LYS A 46 -0.30 5.12 -9.56
C LYS A 46 0.03 3.82 -10.30
N VAL A 47 1.31 3.45 -10.36
CA VAL A 47 1.76 2.19 -10.98
C VAL A 47 1.27 0.97 -10.20
N SER A 48 1.24 1.08 -8.87
CA SER A 48 0.74 0.03 -7.98
C SER A 48 -0.75 -0.23 -8.22
N ILE A 49 -1.58 0.82 -8.31
CA ILE A 49 -3.02 0.72 -8.61
C ILE A 49 -3.26 0.07 -9.97
N GLN A 50 -2.51 0.47 -10.99
CA GLN A 50 -2.61 -0.17 -12.31
C GLN A 50 -2.24 -1.66 -12.21
N SER A 51 -1.17 -2.00 -11.49
CA SER A 51 -0.75 -3.39 -11.29
C SER A 51 -1.81 -4.22 -10.59
N MET A 52 -2.51 -3.65 -9.59
CA MET A 52 -3.65 -4.31 -8.94
C MET A 52 -4.73 -4.68 -9.94
N VAL A 53 -5.17 -3.72 -10.76
CA VAL A 53 -6.22 -3.92 -11.76
C VAL A 53 -5.80 -4.91 -12.84
N PHE A 54 -4.60 -4.75 -13.42
CA PHE A 54 -4.14 -5.61 -14.51
C PHE A 54 -3.84 -7.04 -14.06
N LYS A 55 -3.40 -7.24 -12.82
CA LYS A 55 -3.04 -8.55 -12.27
C LYS A 55 -4.13 -9.15 -11.39
N HIS A 56 -5.37 -8.65 -11.43
CA HIS A 56 -6.47 -9.04 -10.54
C HIS A 56 -6.55 -10.55 -10.28
N GLU A 57 -6.73 -11.37 -11.33
CA GLU A 57 -6.86 -12.84 -11.19
C GLU A 57 -5.62 -13.51 -10.58
N LYS A 58 -4.43 -12.96 -10.81
CA LYS A 58 -3.18 -13.48 -10.22
C LYS A 58 -3.12 -13.12 -8.74
N LEU A 59 -3.50 -11.90 -8.39
CA LEU A 59 -3.41 -11.38 -7.03
C LEU A 59 -4.48 -11.99 -6.12
N GLU A 60 -5.70 -12.24 -6.59
CA GLU A 60 -6.73 -12.93 -5.80
C GLU A 60 -6.28 -14.32 -5.35
N LYS A 61 -5.49 -15.03 -6.17
CA LYS A 61 -4.91 -16.34 -5.80
C LYS A 61 -3.88 -16.24 -4.66
N LEU A 62 -3.40 -15.03 -4.37
CA LEU A 62 -2.50 -14.75 -3.24
C LEU A 62 -3.26 -14.35 -1.98
N ASN A 63 -4.59 -14.37 -1.99
CA ASN A 63 -5.37 -14.16 -0.77
C ASN A 63 -4.95 -15.19 0.30
N PRO A 64 -4.61 -14.73 1.52
CA PRO A 64 -4.12 -15.61 2.56
C PRO A 64 -5.23 -16.55 3.04
N SER A 65 -4.91 -17.84 3.16
CA SER A 65 -5.87 -18.89 3.56
C SER A 65 -6.35 -18.78 5.01
N ASN A 66 -5.66 -18.00 5.84
CA ASN A 66 -6.04 -17.74 7.23
C ASN A 66 -7.16 -16.69 7.39
N GLY A 67 -7.64 -16.11 6.27
CA GLY A 67 -8.73 -15.13 6.26
C GLY A 67 -8.36 -13.72 6.71
N TRP A 68 -7.07 -13.46 6.98
CA TRP A 68 -6.60 -12.15 7.45
C TRP A 68 -5.89 -11.41 6.31
N GLY A 69 -6.67 -10.59 5.59
CA GLY A 69 -6.26 -9.84 4.41
C GLY A 69 -6.92 -10.39 3.14
N SER A 70 -7.09 -9.53 2.14
CA SER A 70 -7.56 -9.88 0.81
C SER A 70 -7.04 -8.89 -0.23
N TYR A 71 -7.25 -9.20 -1.50
CA TYR A 71 -7.06 -8.27 -2.61
C TYR A 71 -7.73 -6.92 -2.35
N ASP A 72 -9.00 -6.94 -1.95
CA ASP A 72 -9.77 -5.71 -1.69
C ASP A 72 -9.17 -4.91 -0.53
N VAL A 73 -8.71 -5.58 0.53
CA VAL A 73 -8.04 -4.92 1.66
C VAL A 73 -6.79 -4.20 1.17
N LEU A 74 -5.94 -4.86 0.37
CA LEU A 74 -4.74 -4.20 -0.17
C LEU A 74 -5.11 -3.07 -1.14
N PHE A 75 -6.12 -3.27 -1.98
CA PHE A 75 -6.52 -2.30 -2.99
C PHE A 75 -7.03 -1.00 -2.36
N ASN A 76 -7.91 -1.14 -1.36
CA ASN A 76 -8.43 0.01 -0.61
C ASN A 76 -7.31 0.73 0.16
N PHE A 77 -6.42 -0.02 0.82
CA PHE A 77 -5.25 0.56 1.49
C PHE A 77 -4.39 1.41 0.54
N ILE A 78 -4.08 0.90 -0.66
CA ILE A 78 -3.28 1.64 -1.65
C ILE A 78 -4.01 2.91 -2.13
N LEU A 79 -5.33 2.83 -2.35
CA LEU A 79 -6.14 3.98 -2.76
C LEU A 79 -6.18 5.05 -1.67
N ASP A 80 -6.35 4.66 -0.41
CA ASP A 80 -6.41 5.59 0.71
C ASP A 80 -5.06 6.20 1.02
N LEU A 81 -3.97 5.42 0.96
CA LEU A 81 -2.61 5.95 1.04
C LEU A 81 -2.34 6.95 -0.09
N LYS A 82 -2.80 6.66 -1.32
CA LYS A 82 -2.67 7.60 -2.44
C LYS A 82 -3.44 8.90 -2.19
N ARG A 83 -4.68 8.83 -1.68
CA ARG A 83 -5.47 10.01 -1.30
C ARG A 83 -4.77 10.81 -0.20
N ALA A 84 -4.19 10.14 0.78
CA ALA A 84 -3.40 10.77 1.82
C ALA A 84 -2.17 11.49 1.24
N CYS A 85 -1.47 10.86 0.30
CA CYS A 85 -0.35 11.49 -0.42
C CYS A 85 -0.76 12.75 -1.19
N ASP A 86 -1.92 12.72 -1.84
CA ASP A 86 -2.43 13.87 -2.58
C ASP A 86 -2.92 14.99 -1.61
N LYS A 87 -3.38 14.64 -0.41
CA LYS A 87 -3.79 15.58 0.66
C LYS A 87 -2.58 16.20 1.40
N TYR A 88 -1.53 15.42 1.63
CA TYR A 88 -0.34 15.79 2.41
C TYR A 88 0.94 15.61 1.56
N PRO A 89 1.14 16.40 0.49
CA PRO A 89 2.21 16.17 -0.48
C PRO A 89 3.63 16.35 0.07
N GLU A 90 3.80 17.21 1.09
CA GLU A 90 5.11 17.55 1.67
C GLU A 90 5.41 16.79 2.97
N GLU A 91 4.41 16.10 3.54
CA GLU A 91 4.60 15.28 4.73
C GLU A 91 5.34 14.00 4.38
N ARG A 92 6.08 13.46 5.34
CA ARG A 92 6.86 12.22 5.17
C ARG A 92 6.10 11.02 5.69
N LEU A 93 6.15 9.91 4.95
CA LEU A 93 5.58 8.65 5.39
C LEU A 93 6.38 8.10 6.57
N MET A 94 5.70 7.76 7.65
CA MET A 94 6.24 6.98 8.76
C MET A 94 5.68 5.55 8.69
N VAL A 95 6.53 4.57 8.95
CA VAL A 95 6.18 3.14 8.90
C VAL A 95 6.75 2.48 10.15
N HIS A 96 5.89 1.79 10.91
CA HIS A 96 6.27 1.02 12.09
C HIS A 96 6.00 -0.48 11.85
#